data_AF-A0A292SPK8-F1
#
_entry.id   AF-A0A292SPK8-F1
#
_cell.length_a   1.000
_cell.length_b   1.000
_cell.length_c   1.000
_cell.angle_alpha   90.00
_cell.angle_beta   90.00
_cell.angle_gamma   90.00
#
_symmetry.space_group_name_H-M   'P 1'
#
loop_
_entity.id
_entity.type
_entity.pdbx_description
1 polymer ?
#
loop_
_entity_poly.entity_id
_entity_poly.type
_entity_poly.pdbx_seq_one_letter_code
_entity_poly.pdbx_strand_id
1 'polypeptide(L)'
;MEGIQKDIKGFEGLSLKQIAFAAKDMQVLTAKQGCYNNCVHCYPAARKPVKQKGGFVNSILFEDLKTYTDSYIELKDRTGINFFQTTDKKQVPYQSLFYDADAIDIAVNDLNGNIHDFPELNKMLYKATGKKGVFDTSGWNPKSRVHQERAQKIVEYYKNLKHADELYQFNLSVNPFHSIYAKSVELKEKGYDKLSEKLYKIYVDRISNALFTFIPLMNNSNFSVILRAFKNDVPNMKDFNESAVGKLADDILGSLLARCQNDMLQQRRVIYSHGDLVEVMNNTTSKLKYISTHLISGEKVKELFLKRNPHICDADFYKLFSGPVTLSECFERLKKWNSYEKAAVNYQKIIDSTGKVYLSDNYRIIPTDIQFNFVNKEKKTGGFSMTEDFIVTKEMI
;
A
#
# COMPACT_ATOMS: atom_id res chain seq x y z
N MET A 1 -30.33 6.26 18.98
CA MET A 1 -29.42 5.17 18.61
C MET A 1 -28.21 5.10 19.54
N GLU A 2 -27.71 6.23 20.08
CA GLU A 2 -26.64 6.20 21.09
C GLU A 2 -26.92 5.19 22.21
N GLY A 3 -25.91 4.43 22.60
CA GLY A 3 -26.01 3.34 23.58
C GLY A 3 -26.19 1.95 22.95
N ILE A 4 -26.55 1.83 21.67
CA ILE A 4 -26.69 0.53 20.99
C ILE A 4 -25.37 -0.22 20.86
N GLN A 5 -24.25 0.51 20.89
CA GLN A 5 -22.89 -0.01 20.86
C GLN A 5 -22.42 -0.55 22.23
N LYS A 6 -23.21 -0.37 23.29
CA LYS A 6 -22.84 -0.80 24.65
C LYS A 6 -22.55 -2.30 24.67
N ASP A 7 -21.55 -2.68 25.47
CA ASP A 7 -21.08 -4.05 25.66
C ASP A 7 -20.40 -4.70 24.42
N ILE A 8 -20.24 -3.95 23.33
CA ILE A 8 -19.40 -4.37 22.20
C ILE A 8 -17.93 -4.06 22.54
N LYS A 9 -17.13 -5.11 22.79
CA LYS A 9 -15.76 -5.00 23.34
C LYS A 9 -14.86 -4.01 22.59
N GLY A 10 -14.86 -4.03 21.26
CA GLY A 10 -13.99 -3.15 20.45
C GLY A 10 -14.33 -1.67 20.56
N PHE A 11 -15.53 -1.33 21.02
CA PHE A 11 -16.07 0.03 21.09
C PHE A 11 -16.12 0.61 22.51
N GLU A 12 -15.52 -0.08 23.48
CA GLU A 12 -15.47 0.40 24.86
C GLU A 12 -14.90 1.83 24.95
N GLY A 13 -15.65 2.73 25.59
CA GLY A 13 -15.26 4.14 25.75
C GLY A 13 -15.48 5.02 24.51
N LEU A 14 -16.13 4.51 23.45
CA LEU A 14 -16.50 5.27 22.25
C LEU A 14 -18.02 5.50 22.15
N SER A 15 -18.41 6.70 21.72
CA SER A 15 -19.80 7.00 21.36
C SER A 15 -20.14 6.45 19.96
N LEU A 16 -21.43 6.29 19.67
CA LEU A 16 -21.85 5.86 18.33
C LEU A 16 -21.40 6.86 17.25
N LYS A 17 -21.39 8.16 17.57
CA LYS A 17 -20.90 9.21 16.69
C LYS A 17 -19.43 9.02 16.33
N GLN A 18 -18.58 8.68 17.30
CA GLN A 18 -17.15 8.43 17.08
C GLN A 18 -16.90 7.15 16.26
N ILE A 19 -17.68 6.10 16.52
CA ILE A 19 -17.61 4.83 15.76
C ILE A 19 -18.02 5.09 14.30
N ALA A 20 -19.13 5.81 14.08
CA ALA A 20 -19.59 6.17 12.75
C ALA A 20 -18.57 7.06 12.01
N PHE A 21 -17.96 8.01 12.72
CA PHE A 21 -16.89 8.85 12.16
C PHE A 21 -15.68 8.02 11.71
N ALA A 22 -15.24 7.07 12.54
CA ALA A 22 -14.09 6.22 12.23
C ALA A 22 -14.36 5.26 11.05
N ALA A 23 -15.61 4.78 10.89
CA ALA A 23 -16.02 3.92 9.78
C ALA A 23 -16.20 4.67 8.46
N LYS A 24 -16.74 5.89 8.53
CA LYS A 24 -16.98 6.74 7.35
C LYS A 24 -15.66 7.09 6.67
N ASP A 25 -15.53 6.79 5.39
CA ASP A 25 -14.28 6.95 4.62
C ASP A 25 -13.09 6.14 5.19
N MET A 26 -13.33 5.11 6.00
CA MET A 26 -12.26 4.19 6.39
C MET A 26 -11.69 3.51 5.15
N GLN A 27 -10.39 3.69 4.98
CA GLN A 27 -9.64 3.15 3.86
C GLN A 27 -8.57 2.17 4.32
N VAL A 28 -7.94 2.38 5.48
CA VAL A 28 -6.84 1.53 5.93
C VAL A 28 -7.03 1.06 7.37
N LEU A 29 -6.98 -0.26 7.57
CA LEU A 29 -6.69 -0.88 8.87
C LEU A 29 -5.29 -1.49 8.80
N THR A 30 -4.33 -0.89 9.47
CA THR A 30 -2.92 -1.20 9.24
C THR A 30 -2.52 -2.49 9.95
N ALA A 31 -2.41 -3.57 9.19
CA ALA A 31 -1.92 -4.85 9.68
C ALA A 31 -0.41 -4.81 9.95
N LYS A 32 0.36 -4.08 9.14
CA LYS A 32 1.78 -3.75 9.40
C LYS A 32 2.15 -2.33 9.03
N GLN A 33 3.03 -1.74 9.84
CA GLN A 33 3.58 -0.41 9.65
C GLN A 33 5.05 -0.43 9.25
N GLY A 34 5.37 0.40 8.27
CA GLY A 34 6.69 0.53 7.66
C GLY A 34 6.98 -0.49 6.56
N CYS A 35 7.98 -0.19 5.75
CA CYS A 35 8.36 -0.99 4.59
C CYS A 35 9.87 -1.17 4.50
N TYR A 36 10.33 -2.35 4.10
CA TYR A 36 11.75 -2.61 3.86
C TYR A 36 12.23 -2.12 2.50
N ASN A 37 11.34 -1.91 1.53
CA ASN A 37 11.71 -1.47 0.18
C ASN A 37 12.24 -0.04 0.15
N ASN A 38 11.72 0.85 1.00
CA ASN A 38 12.20 2.24 1.17
C ASN A 38 12.43 2.96 -0.17
N CYS A 39 11.46 2.89 -1.08
CA CYS A 39 11.56 3.50 -2.41
C CYS A 39 11.79 5.02 -2.32
N VAL A 40 12.57 5.56 -3.25
CA VAL A 40 12.87 7.01 -3.34
C VAL A 40 11.68 7.83 -3.87
N HIS A 41 10.61 7.15 -4.31
CA HIS A 41 9.31 7.74 -4.65
C HIS A 41 8.22 7.30 -3.65
N CYS A 42 8.56 6.72 -2.49
CA CYS A 42 7.52 6.24 -1.57
C CYS A 42 6.64 7.42 -1.14
N TYR A 43 5.42 7.47 -1.66
CA TYR A 43 4.50 8.57 -1.46
C TYR A 43 4.03 8.68 0.01
N PRO A 44 3.78 7.57 0.74
CA PRO A 44 3.61 7.58 2.21
C PRO A 44 4.89 7.93 3.00
N ALA A 45 6.02 8.15 2.31
CA ALA A 45 7.35 8.31 2.88
C ALA A 45 7.68 7.25 3.94
N ALA A 46 7.33 5.99 3.65
CA ALA A 46 7.42 4.87 4.58
C ALA A 46 8.75 4.81 5.32
N ARG A 47 8.66 4.59 6.63
CA ARG A 47 9.81 4.32 7.51
C ARG A 47 10.13 2.83 7.48
N LYS A 48 11.32 2.47 7.95
CA LYS A 48 11.62 1.06 8.22
C LYS A 48 10.75 0.57 9.39
N PRO A 49 10.26 -0.69 9.35
CA PRO A 49 9.51 -1.25 10.46
C PRO A 49 10.31 -1.21 11.76
N VAL A 50 9.69 -0.72 12.85
CA VAL A 50 10.29 -0.77 14.19
C VAL A 50 10.33 -2.21 14.70
N LYS A 51 11.35 -2.57 15.48
CA LYS A 51 11.41 -3.91 16.10
C LYS A 51 10.34 -4.01 17.19
N GLN A 52 9.61 -5.12 17.23
CA GLN A 52 8.62 -5.39 18.29
C GLN A 52 9.35 -5.71 19.61
N LYS A 53 9.66 -4.68 20.41
CA LYS A 53 10.34 -4.78 21.71
C LYS A 53 10.06 -3.53 22.55
N GLY A 54 10.01 -3.68 23.87
CA GLY A 54 10.07 -2.54 24.80
C GLY A 54 8.91 -1.55 24.64
N GLY A 55 7.69 -2.05 24.46
CA GLY A 55 6.49 -1.22 24.28
C GLY A 55 6.24 -0.75 22.85
N PHE A 56 7.09 -1.11 21.87
CA PHE A 56 6.84 -0.82 20.45
C PHE A 56 6.23 -1.99 19.70
N VAL A 57 5.31 -1.69 18.77
CA VAL A 57 4.72 -2.61 17.80
C VAL A 57 4.79 -2.04 16.39
N ASN A 58 4.84 -2.93 15.41
CA ASN A 58 4.76 -2.60 13.99
C ASN A 58 3.71 -3.47 13.26
N SER A 59 2.96 -4.26 13.99
CA SER A 59 1.97 -5.21 13.48
C SER A 59 0.78 -5.21 14.43
N ILE A 60 -0.43 -5.25 13.87
CA ILE A 60 -1.63 -5.56 14.65
C ILE A 60 -1.55 -7.00 15.15
N LEU A 61 -2.19 -7.31 16.27
CA LEU A 61 -2.47 -8.68 16.68
C LEU A 61 -3.70 -9.21 15.93
N PHE A 62 -3.74 -10.52 15.66
CA PHE A 62 -4.92 -11.11 15.03
C PHE A 62 -6.20 -10.86 15.85
N GLU A 63 -6.12 -10.94 17.17
CA GLU A 63 -7.23 -10.72 18.10
C GLU A 63 -7.76 -9.28 18.05
N ASP A 64 -6.90 -8.31 17.80
CA ASP A 64 -7.28 -6.89 17.66
C ASP A 64 -8.03 -6.68 16.34
N LEU A 65 -7.54 -7.25 15.24
CA LEU A 65 -8.23 -7.22 13.95
C LEU A 65 -9.59 -7.93 14.05
N LYS A 66 -9.63 -9.11 14.69
CA LYS A 66 -10.85 -9.87 14.91
C LYS A 66 -11.85 -9.09 15.77
N THR A 67 -11.39 -8.50 16.87
CA THR A 67 -12.23 -7.67 17.75
C THR A 67 -12.81 -6.50 16.98
N TYR A 68 -12.01 -5.82 16.15
CA TYR A 68 -12.48 -4.73 15.29
C TYR A 68 -13.56 -5.21 14.31
N THR A 69 -13.29 -6.28 13.55
CA THR A 69 -14.23 -6.78 12.53
C THR A 69 -15.52 -7.30 13.14
N ASP A 70 -15.44 -8.06 14.23
CA ASP A 70 -16.61 -8.64 14.90
C ASP A 70 -17.47 -7.55 15.54
N SER A 71 -16.85 -6.50 16.10
CA SER A 71 -17.59 -5.37 16.69
C SER A 71 -18.48 -4.66 15.67
N TYR A 72 -17.99 -4.47 14.44
CA TYR A 72 -18.80 -3.86 13.38
C TYR A 72 -19.86 -4.81 12.81
N ILE A 73 -19.58 -6.11 12.73
CA ILE A 73 -20.59 -7.12 12.35
C ILE A 73 -21.73 -7.11 13.37
N GLU A 74 -21.40 -7.18 14.66
CA GLU A 74 -22.39 -7.16 15.74
C GLU A 74 -23.19 -5.85 15.74
N LEU A 75 -22.54 -4.70 15.56
CA LEU A 75 -23.23 -3.42 15.47
C LEU A 75 -24.17 -3.35 14.27
N LYS A 76 -23.76 -3.91 13.12
CA LYS A 76 -24.62 -4.04 11.94
C LYS A 76 -25.82 -4.94 12.22
N ASP A 77 -25.63 -6.07 12.91
CA ASP A 77 -26.72 -6.99 13.26
C ASP A 77 -27.72 -6.32 14.22
N ARG A 78 -27.25 -5.50 15.17
CA ARG A 78 -28.10 -4.74 16.09
C ARG A 78 -28.87 -3.59 15.41
N THR A 79 -28.28 -2.95 14.42
CA THR A 79 -28.81 -1.69 13.82
C THR A 79 -29.48 -1.89 12.45
N GLY A 80 -29.13 -2.96 11.73
CA GLY A 80 -29.38 -3.11 10.30
C GLY A 80 -28.52 -2.23 9.38
N ILE A 81 -27.57 -1.46 9.94
CA ILE A 81 -26.80 -0.43 9.20
C ILE A 81 -25.36 -0.89 8.99
N ASN A 82 -24.88 -0.84 7.74
CA ASN A 82 -23.47 -0.93 7.45
C ASN A 82 -22.82 0.47 7.50
N PHE A 83 -22.08 0.77 8.57
CA PHE A 83 -21.43 2.07 8.79
C PHE A 83 -20.31 2.40 7.78
N PHE A 84 -19.85 1.42 7.00
CA PHE A 84 -18.87 1.62 5.93
C PHE A 84 -19.51 1.91 4.57
N GLN A 85 -20.82 1.68 4.43
CA GLN A 85 -21.54 1.95 3.20
C GLN A 85 -21.75 3.45 3.06
N THR A 86 -21.28 4.00 1.93
CA THR A 86 -21.51 5.40 1.58
C THR A 86 -22.37 5.51 0.33
N THR A 87 -23.14 6.59 0.25
CA THR A 87 -23.85 6.99 -0.97
C THR A 87 -23.03 7.97 -1.83
N ASP A 88 -21.89 8.46 -1.32
CA ASP A 88 -21.03 9.41 -2.01
C ASP A 88 -20.11 8.69 -3.01
N LYS A 89 -20.39 8.87 -4.30
CA LYS A 89 -19.63 8.31 -5.42
C LYS A 89 -18.18 8.79 -5.50
N LYS A 90 -17.78 9.83 -4.75
CA LYS A 90 -16.40 10.36 -4.73
C LYS A 90 -15.47 9.61 -3.77
N GLN A 91 -16.00 8.68 -2.96
CA GLN A 91 -15.19 7.94 -1.99
C GLN A 91 -14.40 6.80 -2.64
N VAL A 92 -13.30 6.45 -1.98
CA VAL A 92 -12.46 5.32 -2.39
C VAL A 92 -13.26 4.02 -2.23
N PRO A 93 -13.47 3.24 -3.31
CA PRO A 93 -14.34 2.06 -3.29
C PRO A 93 -13.68 0.82 -2.66
N TYR A 94 -12.53 0.99 -2.01
CA TYR A 94 -11.71 -0.10 -1.49
C TYR A 94 -11.22 0.18 -0.08
N GLN A 95 -10.66 -0.87 0.52
CA GLN A 95 -9.90 -0.82 1.76
C GLN A 95 -8.56 -1.53 1.62
N SER A 96 -7.64 -1.27 2.55
CA SER A 96 -6.30 -1.84 2.58
C SER A 96 -5.91 -2.28 3.98
N LEU A 97 -5.09 -3.33 4.03
CA LEU A 97 -4.43 -3.79 5.26
C LEU A 97 -3.09 -3.08 5.51
N PHE A 98 -2.73 -2.12 4.67
CA PHE A 98 -1.47 -1.40 4.73
C PHE A 98 -1.64 0.03 4.23
N TYR A 99 -0.91 0.96 4.86
CA TYR A 99 -0.75 2.32 4.36
C TYR A 99 0.66 2.52 3.79
N ASP A 100 1.67 2.11 4.55
CA ASP A 100 3.08 2.36 4.25
C ASP A 100 3.94 1.08 4.24
N ALA A 101 3.31 -0.10 4.18
CA ALA A 101 3.97 -1.41 4.07
C ALA A 101 3.81 -2.02 2.66
N ASP A 102 4.59 -3.05 2.33
CA ASP A 102 4.39 -3.85 1.11
C ASP A 102 3.38 -4.97 1.41
N ALA A 103 2.39 -5.18 0.54
CA ALA A 103 1.34 -6.16 0.78
C ALA A 103 1.87 -7.60 0.91
N ILE A 104 3.00 -7.91 0.29
CA ILE A 104 3.61 -9.24 0.44
C ILE A 104 4.15 -9.47 1.85
N ASP A 105 4.40 -8.42 2.65
CA ASP A 105 4.86 -8.53 4.03
C ASP A 105 3.72 -8.74 5.04
N ILE A 106 2.46 -8.66 4.58
CA ILE A 106 1.26 -8.75 5.41
C ILE A 106 1.05 -10.18 5.89
N ALA A 107 1.39 -10.37 7.15
CA ALA A 107 1.13 -11.55 7.94
C ALA A 107 1.22 -11.15 9.41
N VAL A 108 0.21 -11.50 10.21
CA VAL A 108 0.09 -11.13 11.62
C VAL A 108 0.09 -12.38 12.48
N ASN A 109 0.54 -12.23 13.73
CA ASN A 109 0.52 -13.32 14.69
C ASN A 109 -0.74 -13.23 15.56
N ASP A 110 -1.31 -14.39 15.91
CA ASP A 110 -2.21 -14.51 17.05
C ASP A 110 -1.42 -14.60 18.37
N LEU A 111 -2.12 -14.62 19.50
CA LEU A 111 -1.51 -14.75 20.83
C LEU A 111 -0.82 -16.12 21.06
N ASN A 112 -1.14 -17.13 20.24
CA ASN A 112 -0.54 -18.46 20.31
C ASN A 112 0.68 -18.62 19.38
N GLY A 113 1.01 -17.59 18.58
CA GLY A 113 2.11 -17.60 17.62
C GLY A 113 1.75 -18.16 16.23
N ASN A 114 0.48 -18.44 15.94
CA ASN A 114 0.03 -18.80 14.60
C ASN A 114 0.06 -17.58 13.68
N ILE A 115 0.39 -17.80 12.40
CA ILE A 115 0.51 -16.75 11.40
C ILE A 115 -0.74 -16.74 10.51
N HIS A 116 -1.38 -15.58 10.44
CA HIS A 116 -2.53 -15.30 9.57
C HIS A 116 -2.09 -14.37 8.43
N ASP A 117 -2.36 -14.75 7.18
CA ASP A 117 -1.85 -14.07 5.98
C ASP A 117 -2.89 -13.18 5.30
N PHE A 118 -2.46 -12.44 4.27
CA PHE A 118 -3.29 -11.43 3.61
C PHE A 118 -4.67 -11.93 3.17
N PRO A 119 -4.83 -13.08 2.47
CA PRO A 119 -6.17 -13.57 2.08
C PRO A 119 -7.14 -13.70 3.25
N GLU A 120 -6.70 -14.28 4.36
CA GLU A 120 -7.52 -14.47 5.56
C GLU A 120 -7.93 -13.12 6.17
N LEU A 121 -6.95 -12.23 6.39
CA LEU A 121 -7.19 -10.92 6.98
C LEU A 121 -8.09 -10.05 6.09
N ASN A 122 -7.90 -10.10 4.77
CA ASN A 122 -8.71 -9.36 3.81
C ASN A 122 -10.16 -9.87 3.82
N LYS A 123 -10.36 -11.19 3.90
CA LYS A 123 -11.69 -11.79 3.98
C LYS A 123 -12.44 -11.35 5.24
N MET A 124 -11.76 -11.29 6.38
CA MET A 124 -12.36 -10.79 7.63
C MET A 124 -12.81 -9.33 7.48
N LEU A 125 -11.93 -8.49 6.93
CA LEU A 125 -12.23 -7.07 6.73
C LEU A 125 -13.33 -6.86 5.68
N TYR A 126 -13.34 -7.64 4.59
CA TYR A 126 -14.40 -7.63 3.58
C TYR A 126 -15.75 -8.02 4.18
N LYS A 127 -15.81 -9.07 5.01
CA LYS A 127 -17.05 -9.50 5.68
C LYS A 127 -17.62 -8.41 6.60
N ALA A 128 -16.76 -7.71 7.34
CA ALA A 128 -17.20 -6.67 8.27
C ALA A 128 -17.66 -5.38 7.57
N THR A 129 -16.97 -4.98 6.50
CA THR A 129 -17.17 -3.67 5.88
C THR A 129 -17.98 -3.70 4.58
N GLY A 130 -17.98 -4.84 3.88
CA GLY A 130 -18.46 -4.96 2.50
C GLY A 130 -17.55 -4.31 1.45
N LYS A 131 -16.39 -3.74 1.83
CA LYS A 131 -15.45 -3.09 0.92
C LYS A 131 -14.39 -4.07 0.43
N LYS A 132 -14.14 -4.10 -0.88
CA LYS A 132 -13.12 -4.97 -1.47
C LYS A 132 -11.71 -4.51 -1.10
N GLY A 133 -10.79 -5.46 -0.97
CA GLY A 133 -9.40 -5.20 -0.59
C GLY A 133 -8.51 -4.74 -1.74
N VAL A 134 -7.37 -4.14 -1.43
CA VAL A 134 -6.27 -3.93 -2.39
C VAL A 134 -5.04 -4.72 -1.95
N PHE A 135 -4.40 -5.35 -2.91
CA PHE A 135 -3.06 -5.94 -2.75
C PHE A 135 -2.08 -5.14 -3.63
N ASP A 136 -1.00 -4.61 -3.07
CA ASP A 136 0.03 -3.87 -3.82
C ASP A 136 1.42 -4.27 -3.34
N THR A 137 2.22 -4.82 -4.25
CA THR A 137 3.58 -5.28 -3.93
C THR A 137 4.60 -4.81 -4.95
N SER A 138 5.82 -4.57 -4.51
CA SER A 138 6.99 -4.32 -5.37
C SER A 138 7.82 -5.59 -5.65
N GLY A 139 7.22 -6.77 -5.47
CA GLY A 139 7.89 -8.05 -5.55
C GLY A 139 8.75 -8.36 -4.32
N TRP A 140 9.58 -9.40 -4.38
CA TRP A 140 10.46 -9.81 -3.27
C TRP A 140 11.76 -10.40 -3.79
N ASN A 141 12.78 -10.51 -2.92
CA ASN A 141 14.00 -11.23 -3.25
C ASN A 141 13.66 -12.70 -3.55
N PRO A 142 13.98 -13.26 -4.74
CA PRO A 142 13.62 -14.63 -5.11
C PRO A 142 14.19 -15.71 -4.18
N LYS A 143 15.25 -15.40 -3.43
CA LYS A 143 15.83 -16.30 -2.41
C LYS A 143 15.03 -16.35 -1.12
N SER A 144 14.04 -15.46 -0.95
CA SER A 144 13.22 -15.40 0.24
C SER A 144 12.10 -16.45 0.20
N ARG A 145 12.36 -17.61 0.80
CA ARG A 145 11.37 -18.70 0.90
C ARG A 145 10.03 -18.25 1.49
N VAL A 146 10.06 -17.47 2.58
CA VAL A 146 8.85 -16.97 3.25
C VAL A 146 7.93 -16.18 2.31
N HIS A 147 8.47 -15.20 1.58
CA HIS A 147 7.71 -14.41 0.62
C HIS A 147 7.25 -15.23 -0.59
N GLN A 148 8.09 -16.17 -1.07
CA GLN A 148 7.72 -17.03 -2.19
C GLN A 148 6.54 -17.96 -1.82
N GLU A 149 6.61 -18.61 -0.67
CA GLU A 149 5.55 -19.50 -0.16
C GLU A 149 4.25 -18.71 0.09
N ARG A 150 4.35 -17.50 0.64
CA ARG A 150 3.19 -16.61 0.83
C ARG A 150 2.57 -16.18 -0.50
N ALA A 151 3.39 -15.78 -1.48
CA ALA A 151 2.91 -15.40 -2.81
C ALA A 151 2.18 -16.57 -3.50
N GLN A 152 2.70 -17.79 -3.38
CA GLN A 152 2.06 -18.99 -3.91
C GLN A 152 0.70 -19.26 -3.25
N LYS A 153 0.59 -19.13 -1.92
CA LYS A 153 -0.70 -19.24 -1.22
C LYS A 153 -1.72 -18.20 -1.70
N ILE A 154 -1.27 -16.96 -1.89
CA ILE A 154 -2.09 -15.86 -2.42
C ILE A 154 -2.60 -16.19 -3.83
N VAL A 155 -1.72 -16.71 -4.70
CA VAL A 155 -2.09 -17.16 -6.06
C VAL A 155 -3.12 -18.27 -6.02
N GLU A 156 -2.88 -19.31 -5.21
CA GLU A 156 -3.79 -20.43 -5.06
C GLU A 156 -5.17 -20.02 -4.55
N TYR A 157 -5.23 -19.02 -3.67
CA TYR A 157 -6.49 -18.47 -3.18
C TYR A 157 -7.22 -17.66 -4.24
N TYR A 158 -6.55 -16.68 -4.88
CA TYR A 158 -7.19 -15.71 -5.78
C TYR A 158 -7.33 -16.14 -7.23
N LYS A 159 -6.75 -17.29 -7.65
CA LYS A 159 -7.04 -17.88 -8.97
C LYS A 159 -8.50 -18.33 -9.08
N ASN A 160 -9.20 -18.52 -7.97
CA ASN A 160 -10.64 -18.74 -7.94
C ASN A 160 -11.38 -17.39 -8.08
N LEU A 161 -12.21 -17.26 -9.11
CA LEU A 161 -12.96 -16.03 -9.42
C LEU A 161 -13.84 -15.55 -8.25
N LYS A 162 -14.41 -16.44 -7.44
CA LYS A 162 -15.21 -16.05 -6.27
C LYS A 162 -14.38 -15.33 -5.20
N HIS A 163 -13.13 -15.73 -5.04
CA HIS A 163 -12.20 -15.08 -4.11
C HIS A 163 -11.60 -13.81 -4.71
N ALA A 164 -11.39 -13.78 -6.03
CA ALA A 164 -10.95 -12.59 -6.74
C ALA A 164 -11.92 -11.40 -6.55
N ASP A 165 -13.21 -11.67 -6.39
CA ASP A 165 -14.22 -10.65 -6.11
C ASP A 165 -14.05 -9.97 -4.74
N GLU A 166 -13.29 -10.56 -3.82
CA GLU A 166 -12.90 -9.93 -2.55
C GLU A 166 -11.85 -8.83 -2.73
N LEU A 167 -11.27 -8.70 -3.93
CA LEU A 167 -10.30 -7.67 -4.30
C LEU A 167 -10.91 -6.63 -5.23
N TYR A 168 -10.64 -5.36 -4.91
CA TYR A 168 -10.83 -4.25 -5.82
C TYR A 168 -9.70 -4.23 -6.84
N GLN A 169 -8.47 -4.46 -6.38
CA GLN A 169 -7.28 -4.45 -7.23
C GLN A 169 -6.16 -5.32 -6.66
N PHE A 170 -5.42 -5.96 -7.56
CA PHE A 170 -4.17 -6.64 -7.30
C PHE A 170 -3.08 -5.99 -8.16
N ASN A 171 -2.10 -5.37 -7.52
CA ASN A 171 -1.06 -4.57 -8.16
C ASN A 171 0.31 -5.20 -7.96
N LEU A 172 1.02 -5.41 -9.07
CA LEU A 172 2.46 -5.56 -9.06
C LEU A 172 3.11 -4.25 -9.51
N SER A 173 3.75 -3.56 -8.59
CA SER A 173 4.51 -2.35 -8.86
C SER A 173 5.90 -2.69 -9.39
N VAL A 174 6.09 -2.54 -10.71
CA VAL A 174 7.42 -2.46 -11.31
C VAL A 174 7.94 -1.06 -11.06
N ASN A 175 8.58 -0.89 -9.90
CA ASN A 175 8.91 0.41 -9.37
C ASN A 175 10.38 0.80 -9.65
N PRO A 176 10.67 1.62 -10.68
CA PRO A 176 12.04 2.06 -10.94
C PRO A 176 12.58 2.97 -9.83
N PHE A 177 11.76 3.39 -8.87
CA PHE A 177 12.20 4.13 -7.69
C PHE A 177 12.48 3.22 -6.48
N HIS A 178 12.41 1.90 -6.66
CA HIS A 178 12.78 0.95 -5.61
C HIS A 178 14.24 1.17 -5.18
N SER A 179 14.53 1.12 -3.88
CA SER A 179 15.85 1.47 -3.31
C SER A 179 17.02 0.74 -3.97
N ILE A 180 16.85 -0.55 -4.30
CA ILE A 180 17.87 -1.36 -5.00
C ILE A 180 18.22 -0.75 -6.37
N TYR A 181 17.22 -0.44 -7.21
CA TYR A 181 17.47 0.17 -8.52
C TYR A 181 17.99 1.60 -8.38
N ALA A 182 17.38 2.41 -7.50
CA ALA A 182 17.83 3.78 -7.27
C ALA A 182 19.31 3.81 -6.80
N LYS A 183 19.72 2.85 -5.96
CA LYS A 183 21.12 2.71 -5.55
C LYS A 183 22.03 2.23 -6.68
N SER A 184 21.53 1.38 -7.59
CA SER A 184 22.26 1.03 -8.81
C SER A 184 22.58 2.27 -9.62
N VAL A 185 21.59 3.13 -9.88
CA VAL A 185 21.77 4.40 -10.61
C VAL A 185 22.82 5.29 -9.92
N GLU A 186 22.68 5.50 -8.61
CA GLU A 186 23.63 6.31 -7.84
C GLU A 186 25.08 5.77 -7.91
N LEU A 187 25.25 4.45 -7.88
CA LEU A 187 26.58 3.83 -7.97
C LEU A 187 27.17 3.96 -9.37
N LYS A 188 26.35 3.86 -10.42
CA LYS A 188 26.76 4.08 -11.80
C LYS A 188 27.26 5.51 -12.01
N GLU A 189 26.53 6.50 -11.49
CA GLU A 189 26.93 7.92 -11.55
C GLU A 189 28.26 8.19 -10.84
N LYS A 190 28.60 7.38 -9.84
CA LYS A 190 29.86 7.46 -9.08
C LYS A 190 31.00 6.60 -9.67
N GLY A 191 30.80 5.93 -10.81
CA GLY A 191 31.80 5.08 -11.45
C GLY A 191 31.98 3.68 -10.82
N TYR A 192 31.06 3.22 -9.97
CA TYR A 192 31.10 1.89 -9.37
C TYR A 192 30.34 0.85 -10.21
N ASP A 193 30.75 0.66 -11.46
CA ASP A 193 30.00 -0.10 -12.48
C ASP A 193 29.64 -1.52 -12.05
N LYS A 194 30.61 -2.28 -11.51
CA LYS A 194 30.39 -3.67 -11.07
C LYS A 194 29.31 -3.79 -9.99
N LEU A 195 29.31 -2.85 -9.03
CA LEU A 195 28.32 -2.85 -7.95
C LEU A 195 26.95 -2.37 -8.44
N SER A 196 26.92 -1.38 -9.34
CA SER A 196 25.70 -0.95 -10.01
C SER A 196 25.06 -2.13 -10.75
N GLU A 197 25.79 -2.79 -11.65
CA GLU A 197 25.27 -3.89 -12.45
C GLU A 197 24.75 -5.04 -11.58
N LYS A 198 25.42 -5.34 -10.45
CA LYS A 198 24.96 -6.32 -9.47
C LYS A 198 23.59 -5.94 -8.89
N LEU A 199 23.40 -4.69 -8.46
CA LEU A 199 22.12 -4.24 -7.90
C LEU A 199 21.02 -4.18 -8.96
N TYR A 200 21.34 -3.74 -10.17
CA TYR A 200 20.44 -3.75 -11.32
C TYR A 200 19.90 -5.16 -11.57
N LYS A 201 20.80 -6.16 -11.69
CA LYS A 201 20.42 -7.56 -11.89
C LYS A 201 19.56 -8.11 -10.75
N ILE A 202 19.86 -7.76 -9.49
CA ILE A 202 19.03 -8.15 -8.34
C ILE A 202 17.61 -7.57 -8.45
N TYR A 203 17.48 -6.32 -8.90
CA TYR A 203 16.16 -5.70 -9.09
C TYR A 203 15.38 -6.36 -10.24
N VAL A 204 16.03 -6.59 -11.39
CA VAL A 204 15.43 -7.30 -12.54
C VAL A 204 14.98 -8.71 -12.15
N ASP A 205 15.82 -9.45 -11.42
CA ASP A 205 15.54 -10.81 -10.95
C ASP A 205 14.36 -10.86 -9.97
N ARG A 206 14.26 -9.86 -9.08
CA ARG A 206 13.13 -9.65 -8.16
C ARG A 206 11.80 -9.47 -8.89
N ILE A 207 11.75 -8.55 -9.85
CA ILE A 207 10.51 -8.24 -10.55
C ILE A 207 10.09 -9.37 -11.48
N SER A 208 11.02 -9.97 -12.24
CA SER A 208 10.71 -11.11 -13.09
C SER A 208 10.23 -12.33 -12.29
N ASN A 209 10.74 -12.55 -11.07
CA ASN A 209 10.23 -13.59 -10.17
C ASN A 209 8.79 -13.34 -9.74
N ALA A 210 8.46 -12.10 -9.38
CA ALA A 210 7.12 -11.72 -8.97
C ALA A 210 6.13 -11.82 -10.13
N LEU A 211 6.51 -11.33 -11.32
CA LEU A 211 5.74 -11.51 -12.55
C LEU A 211 5.49 -12.99 -12.82
N PHE A 212 6.53 -13.81 -12.82
CA PHE A 212 6.41 -15.26 -13.04
C PHE A 212 5.46 -15.92 -12.03
N THR A 213 5.60 -15.58 -10.74
CA THR A 213 4.75 -16.14 -9.68
C THR A 213 3.28 -15.78 -9.86
N PHE A 214 2.98 -14.57 -10.35
CA PHE A 214 1.62 -14.07 -10.52
C PHE A 214 1.01 -14.31 -11.90
N ILE A 215 1.68 -15.01 -12.82
CA ILE A 215 1.10 -15.39 -14.13
C ILE A 215 -0.32 -15.96 -13.99
N PRO A 216 -0.64 -16.88 -13.05
CA PRO A 216 -1.99 -17.44 -12.95
C PRO A 216 -3.09 -16.40 -12.61
N LEU A 217 -2.70 -15.21 -12.15
CA LEU A 217 -3.62 -14.11 -11.85
C LEU A 217 -3.70 -13.07 -12.98
N MET A 218 -2.83 -13.12 -14.00
CA MET A 218 -2.68 -12.02 -14.98
C MET A 218 -3.91 -11.78 -15.86
N ASN A 219 -4.74 -12.80 -16.06
CA ASN A 219 -5.98 -12.72 -16.84
C ASN A 219 -7.18 -12.23 -16.00
N ASN A 220 -6.99 -12.04 -14.69
CA ASN A 220 -8.01 -11.46 -13.83
C ASN A 220 -8.15 -9.96 -14.12
N SER A 221 -9.38 -9.45 -14.27
CA SER A 221 -9.64 -8.03 -14.53
C SER A 221 -9.13 -7.10 -13.42
N ASN A 222 -9.00 -7.62 -12.20
CA ASN A 222 -8.52 -6.85 -11.05
C ASN A 222 -6.98 -6.83 -10.98
N PHE A 223 -6.28 -7.63 -11.81
CA PHE A 223 -4.82 -7.69 -11.83
C PHE A 223 -4.21 -6.63 -12.75
N SER A 224 -3.36 -5.79 -12.18
CA SER A 224 -2.64 -4.75 -12.89
C SER A 224 -1.14 -4.76 -12.58
N VAL A 225 -0.37 -4.30 -13.56
CA VAL A 225 1.05 -4.01 -13.39
C VAL A 225 1.21 -2.50 -13.45
N ILE A 226 1.82 -1.92 -12.42
CA ILE A 226 2.04 -0.48 -12.33
C ILE A 226 3.49 -0.19 -12.67
N LEU A 227 3.70 0.61 -13.71
CA LEU A 227 5.01 1.13 -14.10
C LEU A 227 4.91 2.64 -14.25
N ARG A 228 5.78 3.38 -13.55
CA ARG A 228 5.79 4.84 -13.56
C ARG A 228 7.17 5.40 -13.81
N ALA A 229 7.25 6.53 -14.49
CA ALA A 229 8.49 7.20 -14.82
C ALA A 229 8.33 8.73 -14.77
N PHE A 230 9.44 9.46 -14.72
CA PHE A 230 9.42 10.87 -15.09
C PHE A 230 9.21 11.01 -16.61
N LYS A 231 8.65 12.14 -17.06
CA LYS A 231 8.70 12.50 -18.48
C LYS A 231 10.14 12.70 -18.92
N ASN A 232 10.42 12.48 -20.21
CA ASN A 232 11.77 12.61 -20.77
C ASN A 232 12.36 14.03 -20.66
N ASP A 233 11.53 15.06 -20.60
CA ASP A 233 11.91 16.47 -20.50
C ASP A 233 12.20 16.94 -19.06
N VAL A 234 12.00 16.09 -18.04
CA VAL A 234 12.25 16.44 -16.65
C VAL A 234 13.77 16.59 -16.39
N PRO A 235 14.26 17.76 -15.94
CA PRO A 235 15.68 18.00 -15.76
C PRO A 235 16.35 17.02 -14.80
N ASN A 236 17.54 16.54 -15.20
CA ASN A 236 18.41 15.66 -14.40
C ASN A 236 17.76 14.33 -13.93
N MET A 237 16.71 13.87 -14.61
CA MET A 237 15.98 12.62 -14.31
C MET A 237 16.14 11.52 -15.37
N LYS A 238 17.19 11.59 -16.20
CA LYS A 238 17.40 10.67 -17.34
C LYS A 238 17.39 9.18 -17.00
N ASP A 239 17.76 8.79 -15.78
CA ASP A 239 17.84 7.39 -15.35
C ASP A 239 16.52 6.85 -14.77
N PHE A 240 15.52 7.72 -14.64
CA PHE A 240 14.18 7.43 -14.12
C PHE A 240 13.06 7.89 -15.07
N ASN A 241 13.41 8.33 -16.29
CA ASN A 241 12.45 8.79 -17.27
C ASN A 241 11.88 7.66 -18.14
N GLU A 242 10.89 7.96 -18.97
CA GLU A 242 10.21 6.99 -19.83
C GLU A 242 11.19 6.15 -20.67
N SER A 243 12.22 6.77 -21.26
CA SER A 243 13.20 6.05 -22.08
C SER A 243 14.03 5.05 -21.26
N ALA A 244 14.56 5.46 -20.10
CA ALA A 244 15.32 4.57 -19.23
C ALA A 244 14.45 3.45 -18.63
N VAL A 245 13.22 3.80 -18.25
CA VAL A 245 12.25 2.84 -17.69
C VAL A 245 11.76 1.87 -18.75
N GLY A 246 11.62 2.28 -20.01
CA GLY A 246 11.34 1.38 -21.14
C GLY A 246 12.43 0.33 -21.31
N LYS A 247 13.72 0.74 -21.28
CA LYS A 247 14.84 -0.22 -21.32
C LYS A 247 14.84 -1.18 -20.13
N LEU A 248 14.55 -0.68 -18.93
CA LEU A 248 14.41 -1.51 -17.74
C LEU A 248 13.28 -2.56 -17.91
N ALA A 249 12.16 -2.17 -18.52
CA ALA A 249 11.06 -3.08 -18.81
C ALA A 249 11.48 -4.19 -19.80
N ASP A 250 12.26 -3.86 -20.83
CA ASP A 250 12.79 -4.85 -21.78
C ASP A 250 13.70 -5.88 -21.09
N ASP A 251 14.59 -5.43 -20.19
CA ASP A 251 15.47 -6.33 -19.43
C ASP A 251 14.68 -7.24 -18.46
N ILE A 252 13.61 -6.71 -17.86
CA ILE A 252 12.67 -7.49 -17.04
C ILE A 252 11.94 -8.54 -17.88
N LEU A 253 11.48 -8.18 -19.08
CA LEU A 253 10.83 -9.10 -20.03
C LEU A 253 11.79 -10.20 -20.47
N GLY A 254 13.05 -9.87 -20.77
CA GLY A 254 14.09 -10.85 -21.12
C GLY A 254 14.34 -11.84 -19.97
N SER A 255 14.42 -11.33 -18.73
CA SER A 255 14.58 -12.19 -17.55
C SER A 255 13.35 -13.07 -17.28
N LEU A 256 12.13 -12.54 -17.48
CA LEU A 256 10.89 -13.31 -17.39
C LEU A 256 10.82 -14.42 -18.45
N LEU A 257 11.15 -14.11 -19.71
CA LEU A 257 11.17 -15.08 -20.81
C LEU A 257 12.06 -16.28 -20.47
N ALA A 258 13.27 -16.04 -19.96
CA ALA A 258 14.18 -17.10 -19.55
C ALA A 258 13.58 -17.99 -18.44
N ARG A 259 12.89 -17.39 -17.46
CA ARG A 259 12.19 -18.13 -16.40
C ARG A 259 11.05 -18.98 -16.95
N CYS A 260 10.22 -18.42 -17.84
CA CYS A 260 9.12 -19.13 -18.46
C CYS A 260 9.60 -20.28 -19.35
N GLN A 261 10.66 -20.09 -20.12
CA GLN A 261 11.28 -21.15 -20.93
C GLN A 261 11.84 -22.27 -20.05
N ASN A 262 12.52 -21.93 -18.96
CA ASN A 262 13.02 -22.94 -18.02
C ASN A 262 11.86 -23.71 -17.34
N ASP A 263 10.78 -23.04 -16.94
CA ASP A 263 9.60 -23.71 -16.40
C ASP A 263 9.02 -24.70 -17.42
N MET A 264 8.77 -24.25 -18.65
CA MET A 264 8.23 -25.08 -19.74
C MET A 264 9.05 -26.35 -20.01
N LEU A 265 10.37 -26.24 -19.97
CA LEU A 265 11.29 -27.34 -20.27
C LEU A 265 11.48 -28.30 -19.10
N GLN A 266 11.45 -27.81 -17.86
CA GLN A 266 11.93 -28.57 -16.69
C GLN A 266 10.86 -28.85 -15.64
N GLN A 267 9.98 -27.88 -15.36
CA GLN A 267 9.16 -27.89 -14.15
C GLN A 267 7.65 -27.95 -14.43
N ARG A 268 7.22 -27.35 -15.57
CA ARG A 268 5.84 -27.24 -16.04
C ARG A 268 4.86 -26.87 -14.93
N ARG A 269 5.19 -25.82 -14.17
CA ARG A 269 4.35 -25.35 -13.06
C ARG A 269 3.30 -24.37 -13.53
N VAL A 270 3.65 -23.56 -14.52
CA VAL A 270 2.82 -22.45 -15.01
C VAL A 270 2.76 -22.45 -16.53
N ILE A 271 3.86 -22.80 -17.21
CA ILE A 271 3.96 -22.85 -18.67
C ILE A 271 4.02 -24.31 -19.09
N TYR A 272 3.01 -24.78 -19.84
CA TYR A 272 2.90 -26.17 -20.27
C TYR A 272 3.19 -26.33 -21.77
N SER A 273 3.01 -25.26 -22.55
CA SER A 273 3.19 -25.28 -24.00
C SER A 273 3.87 -24.00 -24.52
N HIS A 274 4.34 -24.06 -25.78
CA HIS A 274 4.81 -22.87 -26.48
C HIS A 274 3.69 -21.83 -26.68
N GLY A 275 2.44 -22.28 -26.83
CA GLY A 275 1.28 -21.39 -26.90
C GLY A 275 1.11 -20.57 -25.62
N ASP A 276 1.18 -21.22 -24.47
CA ASP A 276 1.10 -20.56 -23.15
C ASP A 276 2.21 -19.53 -23.00
N LEU A 277 3.44 -19.87 -23.43
CA LEU A 277 4.58 -18.96 -23.40
C LEU A 277 4.30 -17.70 -24.21
N VAL A 278 3.79 -17.84 -25.44
CA VAL A 278 3.47 -16.72 -26.33
C VAL A 278 2.36 -15.86 -25.71
N GLU A 279 1.31 -16.47 -25.17
CA GLU A 279 0.21 -15.74 -24.51
C GLU A 279 0.71 -14.92 -23.31
N VAL A 280 1.45 -15.56 -22.41
CA VAL A 280 1.99 -14.92 -21.20
C VAL A 280 2.92 -13.77 -21.54
N MET A 281 3.82 -13.96 -22.52
CA MET A 281 4.75 -12.91 -22.92
C MET A 281 4.03 -11.75 -23.61
N ASN A 282 3.02 -12.01 -24.44
CA ASN A 282 2.21 -10.95 -25.06
C ASN A 282 1.44 -10.15 -24.01
N ASN A 283 0.78 -10.82 -23.06
CA ASN A 283 0.04 -10.17 -21.99
C ASN A 283 0.96 -9.35 -21.07
N THR A 284 2.11 -9.90 -20.69
CA THR A 284 3.06 -9.17 -19.83
C THR A 284 3.67 -7.98 -20.55
N THR A 285 4.01 -8.13 -21.84
CA THR A 285 4.54 -7.05 -22.67
C THR A 285 3.55 -5.89 -22.81
N SER A 286 2.26 -6.18 -23.04
CA SER A 286 1.24 -5.13 -23.15
C SER A 286 1.09 -4.34 -21.85
N LYS A 287 1.11 -5.03 -20.70
CA LYS A 287 1.06 -4.40 -19.38
C LYS A 287 2.30 -3.56 -19.05
N LEU A 288 3.50 -3.99 -19.46
CA LEU A 288 4.76 -3.25 -19.21
C LEU A 288 5.03 -2.11 -20.20
N LYS A 289 4.40 -2.12 -21.39
CA LYS A 289 4.51 -1.00 -22.34
C LYS A 289 3.77 0.26 -21.87
N TYR A 290 2.80 0.12 -20.97
CA TYR A 290 2.10 1.26 -20.40
C TYR A 290 2.92 1.87 -19.26
N ILE A 291 3.68 2.92 -19.58
CA ILE A 291 4.45 3.71 -18.60
C ILE A 291 3.64 4.96 -18.26
N SER A 292 3.21 5.09 -17.01
CA SER A 292 2.55 6.31 -16.55
C SER A 292 3.56 7.37 -16.13
N THR A 293 3.42 8.59 -16.65
CA THR A 293 4.20 9.76 -16.22
C THR A 293 3.51 10.58 -15.13
N HIS A 294 2.38 10.11 -14.62
CA HIS A 294 1.67 10.74 -13.52
C HIS A 294 2.27 10.24 -12.19
N LEU A 295 3.25 11.00 -11.69
CA LEU A 295 3.88 10.77 -10.40
C LEU A 295 3.17 11.60 -9.32
N ILE A 296 2.86 10.96 -8.19
CA ILE A 296 2.31 11.67 -7.03
C ILE A 296 3.49 12.34 -6.32
N SER A 297 3.41 13.66 -6.13
CA SER A 297 4.45 14.49 -5.53
C SER A 297 4.53 14.33 -4.01
N GLY A 298 5.06 13.19 -3.54
CA GLY A 298 5.38 12.96 -2.13
C GLY A 298 6.75 13.51 -1.71
N GLU A 299 7.01 13.58 -0.40
CA GLU A 299 8.24 14.10 0.21
C GLU A 299 9.52 13.52 -0.44
N LYS A 300 9.62 12.19 -0.54
CA LYS A 300 10.83 11.54 -1.09
C LYS A 300 11.10 11.85 -2.56
N VAL A 301 10.04 12.06 -3.36
CA VAL A 301 10.18 12.45 -4.78
C VAL A 301 10.74 13.85 -4.88
N LYS A 302 10.21 14.76 -4.06
CA LYS A 302 10.71 16.14 -3.95
C LYS A 302 12.17 16.16 -3.53
N GLU A 303 12.55 15.41 -2.50
CA GLU A 303 13.94 15.30 -2.06
C GLU A 303 14.87 14.78 -3.18
N LEU A 304 14.46 13.71 -3.87
CA LEU A 304 15.20 13.18 -5.01
C LEU A 304 15.38 14.24 -6.11
N PHE A 305 14.30 14.96 -6.42
CA PHE A 305 14.29 15.99 -7.45
C PHE A 305 15.17 17.18 -7.13
N LEU A 306 14.99 17.79 -5.96
CA LEU A 306 15.75 18.97 -5.56
C LEU A 306 17.23 18.65 -5.34
N LYS A 307 17.56 17.45 -4.86
CA LYS A 307 18.96 17.00 -4.76
C LYS A 307 19.65 16.98 -6.13
N ARG A 308 18.92 16.60 -7.19
CA ARG A 308 19.43 16.57 -8.57
C ARG A 308 19.30 17.92 -9.29
N ASN A 309 18.45 18.81 -8.77
CA ASN A 309 18.16 20.12 -9.34
C ASN A 309 18.23 21.22 -8.25
N PRO A 310 19.41 21.49 -7.66
CA PRO A 310 19.52 22.37 -6.49
C PRO A 310 19.19 23.84 -6.78
N HIS A 311 19.08 24.21 -8.06
CA HIS A 311 18.72 25.55 -8.52
C HIS A 311 17.20 25.76 -8.66
N ILE A 312 16.40 24.68 -8.58
CA ILE A 312 14.93 24.75 -8.67
C ILE A 312 14.36 24.92 -7.26
N CYS A 313 13.40 25.84 -7.10
CA CYS A 313 12.72 26.05 -5.83
C CYS A 313 11.48 25.15 -5.66
N ASP A 314 10.97 25.06 -4.44
CA ASP A 314 9.77 24.28 -4.12
C ASP A 314 8.55 24.66 -4.96
N ALA A 315 8.32 25.96 -5.18
CA ALA A 315 7.18 26.44 -5.95
C ALA A 315 7.22 25.93 -7.40
N ASP A 316 8.41 25.89 -8.01
CA ASP A 316 8.58 25.40 -9.37
C ASP A 316 8.51 23.88 -9.45
N PHE A 317 8.94 23.15 -8.42
CA PHE A 317 8.67 21.72 -8.31
C PHE A 317 7.15 21.43 -8.32
N TYR A 318 6.36 22.16 -7.53
CA TYR A 318 4.91 21.94 -7.47
C TYR A 318 4.17 22.36 -8.76
N LYS A 319 4.71 23.29 -9.56
CA LYS A 319 4.19 23.55 -10.91
C LYS A 319 4.41 22.38 -11.87
N LEU A 320 5.49 21.63 -11.69
CA LEU A 320 5.81 20.46 -12.52
C LEU A 320 5.03 19.21 -12.12
N PHE A 321 4.69 19.05 -10.84
CA PHE A 321 4.15 17.80 -10.28
C PHE A 321 2.84 17.95 -9.47
N SER A 322 2.16 19.09 -9.59
CA SER A 322 0.82 19.38 -9.04
C SER A 322 0.63 19.08 -7.55
N GLY A 323 0.86 20.06 -6.67
CA GLY A 323 0.39 20.03 -5.28
C GLY A 323 -0.93 20.83 -5.14
N PRO A 324 -2.01 20.29 -4.53
CA PRO A 324 -3.26 21.04 -4.44
C PRO A 324 -3.21 22.06 -3.29
N VAL A 325 -3.03 23.34 -3.64
CA VAL A 325 -3.15 24.51 -2.73
C VAL A 325 -4.41 24.44 -1.86
N THR A 326 -5.49 23.90 -2.41
CA THR A 326 -6.79 23.73 -1.73
C THR A 326 -6.72 22.85 -0.49
N LEU A 327 -5.87 21.83 -0.41
CA LEU A 327 -5.80 20.97 0.78
C LEU A 327 -5.24 21.71 2.00
N SER A 328 -4.24 22.59 1.78
CA SER A 328 -3.69 23.45 2.85
C SER A 328 -4.77 24.35 3.45
N GLU A 329 -5.59 24.99 2.61
CA GLU A 329 -6.68 25.86 3.07
C GLU A 329 -7.73 25.08 3.88
N CYS A 330 -7.98 23.82 3.53
CA CYS A 330 -8.90 22.97 4.27
C CYS A 330 -8.37 22.58 5.65
N PHE A 331 -7.07 22.29 5.74
CA PHE A 331 -6.41 22.03 7.02
C PHE A 331 -6.43 23.27 7.93
N GLU A 332 -6.17 24.45 7.39
CA GLU A 332 -6.29 25.71 8.15
C GLU A 332 -7.73 25.95 8.65
N ARG A 333 -8.75 25.63 7.83
CA ARG A 333 -10.15 25.70 8.26
C ARG A 333 -10.48 24.72 9.38
N LEU A 334 -9.97 23.49 9.31
CA LEU A 334 -10.14 22.50 10.38
C LEU A 334 -9.63 23.04 11.73
N LYS A 335 -8.44 23.65 11.73
CA LYS A 335 -7.84 24.27 12.92
C LYS A 335 -8.65 25.48 13.41
N LYS A 336 -9.03 26.36 12.49
CA LYS A 336 -9.73 27.62 12.82
C LYS A 336 -11.14 27.40 13.35
N TRP A 337 -11.88 26.45 12.78
CA TRP A 337 -13.31 26.28 13.06
C TRP A 337 -13.61 25.24 14.15
N ASN A 338 -12.59 24.51 14.60
CA ASN A 338 -12.72 23.48 15.64
C ASN A 338 -13.85 22.48 15.36
N SER A 339 -14.05 22.13 14.07
CA SER A 339 -15.17 21.30 13.61
C SER A 339 -14.79 20.57 12.33
N TYR A 340 -14.84 19.24 12.38
CA TYR A 340 -14.52 18.40 11.22
C TYR A 340 -15.50 18.62 10.05
N GLU A 341 -16.80 18.66 10.33
CA GLU A 341 -17.84 18.82 9.31
C GLU A 341 -17.68 20.11 8.50
N LYS A 342 -17.21 21.17 9.16
CA LYS A 342 -17.02 22.48 8.51
C LYS A 342 -15.73 22.53 7.68
N ALA A 343 -14.75 21.65 7.88
CA ALA A 343 -13.48 21.70 7.13
C ALA A 343 -13.63 21.42 5.62
N ALA A 344 -14.78 20.89 5.18
CA ALA A 344 -15.14 20.65 3.77
C ALA A 344 -14.15 19.76 3.00
N VAL A 345 -13.49 18.81 3.69
CA VAL A 345 -12.64 17.76 3.09
C VAL A 345 -13.11 16.39 3.51
N ASN A 346 -13.18 15.49 2.53
CA ASN A 346 -13.35 14.07 2.75
C ASN A 346 -11.98 13.45 3.06
N TYR A 347 -11.54 13.56 4.31
CA TYR A 347 -10.35 12.87 4.78
C TYR A 347 -10.59 11.35 4.81
N GLN A 348 -9.63 10.58 4.30
CA GLN A 348 -9.59 9.14 4.46
C GLN A 348 -9.21 8.79 5.89
N LYS A 349 -9.71 7.68 6.43
CA LYS A 349 -9.35 7.22 7.77
C LYS A 349 -8.35 6.07 7.68
N ILE A 350 -7.28 6.21 8.46
CA ILE A 350 -6.25 5.20 8.68
C ILE A 350 -6.35 4.81 10.15
N ILE A 351 -6.35 3.51 10.43
CA ILE A 351 -6.28 2.95 11.78
C ILE A 351 -4.93 2.24 11.88
N ASP A 352 -4.14 2.58 12.90
CA ASP A 352 -2.85 1.92 13.12
C ASP A 352 -2.95 0.61 13.92
N SER A 353 -1.81 -0.03 14.15
CA SER A 353 -1.73 -1.32 14.87
C SER A 353 -2.11 -1.26 16.36
N THR A 354 -2.34 -0.07 16.91
CA THR A 354 -2.78 0.18 18.29
C THR A 354 -4.26 0.61 18.36
N GLY A 355 -4.94 0.64 17.21
CA GLY A 355 -6.33 1.06 17.12
C GLY A 355 -6.50 2.57 17.06
N LYS A 356 -5.43 3.36 16.97
CA LYS A 356 -5.52 4.82 16.88
C LYS A 356 -5.97 5.23 15.49
N VAL A 357 -6.92 6.15 15.44
CA VAL A 357 -7.50 6.67 14.19
C VAL A 357 -6.78 7.95 13.78
N TYR A 358 -6.48 8.04 12.49
CA TYR A 358 -5.87 9.20 11.84
C TYR A 358 -6.71 9.61 10.63
N LEU A 359 -6.67 10.89 10.32
CA LEU A 359 -7.16 11.43 9.06
C LEU A 359 -6.00 11.55 8.07
N SER A 360 -6.26 11.29 6.79
CA SER A 360 -5.29 11.48 5.71
C SER A 360 -5.95 12.16 4.52
N ASP A 361 -5.27 13.16 3.98
CA ASP A 361 -5.59 13.79 2.68
C ASP A 361 -4.61 13.37 1.58
N ASN A 362 -3.82 12.33 1.87
CA ASN A 362 -2.64 11.87 1.19
C ASN A 362 -1.35 12.67 1.46
N TYR A 363 -1.39 13.97 1.67
CA TYR A 363 -0.17 14.74 1.86
C TYR A 363 0.19 14.92 3.34
N ARG A 364 -0.79 14.71 4.22
CA ARG A 364 -0.69 14.86 5.66
C ARG A 364 -1.41 13.74 6.37
N ILE A 365 -0.94 13.45 7.57
CA ILE A 365 -1.61 12.57 8.52
C ILE A 365 -1.92 13.38 9.77
N ILE A 366 -3.20 13.47 10.11
CA ILE A 366 -3.67 14.25 11.25
C ILE A 366 -4.13 13.26 12.32
N PRO A 367 -3.47 13.18 13.49
CA PRO A 367 -3.90 12.32 14.57
C PRO A 367 -5.28 12.73 15.09
N THR A 368 -6.05 11.74 15.53
CA THR A 368 -7.25 11.96 16.34
C THR A 368 -7.04 11.43 17.76
N ASP A 369 -7.92 11.79 18.68
CA ASP A 369 -8.04 11.19 20.01
C ASP A 369 -9.01 9.99 20.05
N ILE A 370 -9.47 9.51 18.89
CA ILE A 370 -10.21 8.25 18.78
C ILE A 370 -9.22 7.10 18.74
N GLN A 371 -9.45 6.12 19.62
CA GLN A 371 -8.70 4.89 19.67
C GLN A 371 -9.59 3.72 20.07
N PHE A 372 -9.56 2.65 19.29
CA PHE A 372 -10.28 1.41 19.58
C PHE A 372 -9.67 0.65 20.76
N ASN A 373 -10.47 -0.21 21.38
CA ASN A 373 -10.07 -1.01 22.53
C ASN A 373 -9.23 -2.24 22.13
N PHE A 374 -8.01 -1.98 21.64
CA PHE A 374 -7.07 -3.02 21.22
C PHE A 374 -6.18 -3.46 22.39
N VAL A 375 -5.72 -4.70 22.37
CA VAL A 375 -4.71 -5.24 23.28
C VAL A 375 -3.42 -4.40 23.19
N ASN A 376 -3.08 -3.92 21.99
CA ASN A 376 -1.92 -3.06 21.77
C ASN A 376 -2.15 -1.56 22.06
N LYS A 377 -3.30 -1.15 22.60
CA LYS A 377 -3.69 0.27 22.75
C LYS A 377 -2.63 1.15 23.43
N GLU A 378 -1.99 0.64 24.48
CA GLU A 378 -0.99 1.37 25.28
C GLU A 378 0.44 1.28 24.71
N LYS A 379 0.63 0.56 23.59
CA LYS A 379 1.92 0.44 22.92
C LYS A 379 2.14 1.60 21.95
N LYS A 380 3.38 1.75 21.50
CA LYS A 380 3.78 2.75 20.51
C LYS A 380 4.04 2.12 19.16
N THR A 381 3.70 2.84 18.10
CA THR A 381 4.08 2.46 16.73
C THR A 381 5.33 3.23 16.30
N GLY A 382 5.87 2.91 15.11
CA GLY A 382 6.92 3.73 14.49
C GLY A 382 6.44 5.12 14.03
N GLY A 383 5.13 5.40 14.16
CA GLY A 383 4.46 6.55 13.59
C GLY A 383 4.43 6.50 12.06
N PHE A 384 3.62 7.37 11.48
CA PHE A 384 3.67 7.63 10.04
C PHE A 384 4.56 8.84 9.75
N SER A 385 5.08 8.93 8.54
CA SER A 385 5.71 10.16 8.06
C SER A 385 4.63 11.21 7.77
N MET A 386 5.01 12.50 7.69
CA MET A 386 4.07 13.61 7.42
C MET A 386 2.92 13.72 8.44
N THR A 387 3.16 13.29 9.69
CA THR A 387 2.17 13.43 10.78
C THR A 387 2.23 14.84 11.34
N GLU A 388 1.09 15.51 11.43
CA GLU A 388 0.92 16.83 11.99
C GLU A 388 0.85 16.79 13.53
N ASP A 389 1.29 17.86 14.18
CA ASP A 389 1.19 18.00 15.65
C ASP A 389 -0.24 18.32 16.12
N PHE A 390 -1.09 18.81 15.21
CA PHE A 390 -2.48 19.13 15.50
C PHE A 390 -3.32 17.85 15.68
N ILE A 391 -4.06 17.76 16.79
CA ILE A 391 -4.92 16.61 17.10
C ILE A 391 -6.39 17.01 16.91
N VAL A 392 -7.13 16.22 16.13
CA VAL A 392 -8.60 16.33 16.08
C VAL A 392 -9.19 15.66 17.31
N THR A 393 -9.89 16.43 18.13
CA THR A 393 -10.48 15.92 19.39
C THR A 393 -11.89 15.35 19.20
N LYS A 394 -12.36 14.61 20.18
CA LYS A 394 -13.71 14.04 20.25
C LYS A 394 -14.79 15.11 20.20
N GLU A 395 -14.52 16.32 20.69
CA GLU A 395 -15.45 17.45 20.65
C GLU A 395 -15.57 18.07 19.25
N MET A 396 -14.52 17.95 18.43
CA MET A 396 -14.51 18.42 17.04
C MET A 396 -15.31 17.51 16.10
N ILE A 397 -15.57 16.27 16.54
CA ILE A 397 -16.21 15.19 15.80
C ILE A 397 -17.69 15.17 16.12
#